data_AF-A0A0K6IM20-F1
#
_entry.id   AF-A0A0K6IM20-F1
#
_cell.length_a   1.000
_cell.length_b   1.000
_cell.length_c   1.000
_cell.angle_alpha   90.00
_cell.angle_beta   90.00
_cell.angle_gamma   90.00
#
_symmetry.space_group_name_H-M   'P 1'
#
loop_
_entity.id
_entity.type
_entity.pdbx_description
1 polymer ?
#
loop_
_entity_poly.entity_id
_entity_poly.type
_entity_poly.pdbx_seq_one_letter_code
_entity_poly.pdbx_strand_id
1 'polypeptide(L)'
;MGKLALAAKITHVPSMYLSELDGPKKGFRQAAIDGHHEISRRCRELGVDTIVVFDTHWLVNAGYHINCAPHWEGVYTSNELPHFINNMPYSLDGNPELGRIIANVCNEQGVETMAHDATTLAPEYGALVPMRYMNEDNHFKCISVSALLTVHYLNDSARLGWALREAIEKHYDGTVAILASGSLSHRFAQNGQAPDFSDKVWSPFLEDLDHRVVEMWENGEWEKFCAMLPEYAAKGHGEGFMHDTAMLLGALGWSDYDQKVEVVTPYFGSSGTGQINAIFPVSPQTGNAVPAPQASQESGEFVYGTSRL
;
A
#
# COMPACT_ATOMS: atom_id res chain seq x y z
N MET A 1 2.19 19.86 -15.77
CA MET A 1 1.07 19.28 -15.01
C MET A 1 1.45 17.82 -14.81
N GLY A 2 1.46 17.38 -13.56
CA GLY A 2 1.90 16.04 -13.21
C GLY A 2 0.91 14.97 -13.66
N LYS A 3 1.33 13.72 -13.55
CA LYS A 3 0.55 12.57 -14.01
C LYS A 3 0.65 11.43 -13.00
N LEU A 4 -0.51 10.94 -12.54
CA LEU A 4 -0.58 9.60 -11.96
C LEU A 4 -0.60 8.59 -13.12
N ALA A 5 0.48 7.84 -13.31
CA ALA A 5 0.64 6.98 -14.47
C ALA A 5 0.35 5.50 -14.20
N LEU A 6 0.58 5.03 -12.98
CA LEU A 6 0.35 3.64 -12.60
C LEU A 6 -0.14 3.57 -11.15
N ALA A 7 -1.06 2.65 -10.90
CA ALA A 7 -1.54 2.32 -9.57
C ALA A 7 -1.54 0.79 -9.42
N ALA A 8 -1.09 0.27 -8.28
CA ALA A 8 -1.06 -1.17 -8.05
C ALA A 8 -1.27 -1.53 -6.57
N LYS A 9 -1.79 -2.73 -6.34
CA LYS A 9 -1.73 -3.45 -5.06
C LYS A 9 -0.60 -4.47 -5.16
N ILE A 10 0.34 -4.45 -4.22
CA ILE A 10 1.55 -5.28 -4.28
C ILE A 10 1.81 -5.99 -2.96
N THR A 11 2.43 -7.16 -3.05
CA THR A 11 2.92 -7.91 -1.90
C THR A 11 4.29 -7.41 -1.48
N HIS A 12 4.58 -7.37 -0.18
CA HIS A 12 5.91 -7.07 0.36
C HIS A 12 6.40 -8.14 1.31
N VAL A 13 5.96 -9.39 1.11
CA VAL A 13 6.26 -10.45 2.07
C VAL A 13 7.77 -10.61 2.28
N PRO A 14 8.25 -10.65 3.54
CA PRO A 14 9.66 -10.91 3.84
C PRO A 14 10.18 -12.25 3.30
N SER A 15 9.27 -13.16 2.93
CA SER A 15 9.60 -14.41 2.26
C SER A 15 10.16 -14.22 0.85
N MET A 16 9.95 -13.07 0.20
CA MET A 16 10.65 -12.72 -1.06
C MET A 16 12.15 -12.57 -0.82
N TYR A 17 12.55 -11.88 0.25
CA TYR A 17 13.96 -11.77 0.63
C TYR A 17 14.55 -13.15 0.94
N LEU A 18 13.85 -14.01 1.69
CA LEU A 18 14.31 -15.40 1.89
C LEU A 18 14.44 -16.20 0.58
N SER A 19 13.63 -15.88 -0.43
CA SER A 19 13.64 -16.53 -1.74
C SER A 19 14.91 -16.22 -2.54
N GLU A 20 15.61 -15.13 -2.27
CA GLU A 20 16.84 -14.77 -2.99
C GLU A 20 18.09 -15.42 -2.38
N LEU A 21 18.04 -15.76 -1.08
CA LEU A 21 19.16 -16.32 -0.33
C LEU A 21 19.38 -17.80 -0.67
N ASP A 22 20.64 -18.23 -0.59
CA ASP A 22 20.98 -19.65 -0.72
C ASP A 22 20.36 -20.47 0.42
N GLY A 23 19.61 -21.51 0.06
CA GLY A 23 18.98 -22.40 1.03
C GLY A 23 17.77 -23.15 0.46
N PRO A 24 17.05 -23.91 1.30
CA PRO A 24 15.91 -24.74 0.88
C PRO A 24 14.74 -23.97 0.27
N LYS A 25 14.66 -22.67 0.54
CA LYS A 25 13.60 -21.78 0.06
C LYS A 25 14.05 -20.91 -1.13
N LYS A 26 15.26 -21.10 -1.67
CA LYS A 26 15.70 -20.32 -2.84
C LYS A 26 14.72 -20.47 -4.01
N GLY A 27 14.28 -19.35 -4.58
CA GLY A 27 13.38 -19.27 -5.73
C GLY A 27 11.88 -19.50 -5.45
N PHE A 28 11.48 -19.78 -4.21
CA PHE A 28 10.08 -20.15 -3.93
C PHE A 28 9.06 -18.99 -4.05
N ARG A 29 9.53 -17.73 -4.09
CA ARG A 29 8.71 -16.54 -4.33
C ARG A 29 9.05 -15.85 -5.66
N GLN A 30 9.66 -16.56 -6.62
CA GLN A 30 10.09 -15.97 -7.88
C GLN A 30 8.95 -15.28 -8.63
N ALA A 31 7.75 -15.85 -8.66
CA ALA A 31 6.60 -15.22 -9.33
C ALA A 31 6.21 -13.85 -8.72
N ALA A 32 6.40 -13.64 -7.42
CA ALA A 32 6.15 -12.35 -6.76
C ALA A 32 7.26 -11.34 -7.07
N ILE A 33 8.52 -11.79 -7.11
CA ILE A 33 9.68 -10.99 -7.50
C ILE A 33 9.56 -10.54 -8.96
N ASP A 34 9.23 -11.47 -9.86
CA ASP A 34 9.00 -11.20 -11.29
C ASP A 34 7.86 -10.20 -11.49
N GLY A 35 6.80 -10.28 -10.67
CA GLY A 35 5.72 -9.30 -10.68
C GLY A 35 6.18 -7.88 -10.33
N HIS A 36 7.09 -7.74 -9.36
CA HIS A 36 7.70 -6.43 -9.03
C HIS A 36 8.55 -5.90 -10.18
N HIS A 37 9.37 -6.75 -10.79
CA HIS A 37 10.16 -6.38 -11.96
C HIS A 37 9.27 -5.96 -13.14
N GLU A 38 8.15 -6.64 -13.36
CA GLU A 38 7.19 -6.29 -14.41
C GLU A 38 6.51 -4.94 -14.14
N ILE A 39 6.08 -4.67 -12.90
CA ILE A 39 5.53 -3.36 -12.53
C ILE A 39 6.60 -2.27 -12.69
N SER A 40 7.85 -2.51 -12.27
CA SER A 40 8.97 -1.58 -12.45
C SER A 40 9.24 -1.27 -13.93
N ARG A 41 9.25 -2.31 -14.78
CA ARG A 41 9.40 -2.15 -16.23
C ARG A 41 8.31 -1.23 -16.80
N ARG A 42 7.04 -1.45 -16.43
CA ARG A 42 5.92 -0.60 -16.88
C ARG A 42 6.01 0.83 -16.34
N CYS A 43 6.41 1.02 -15.08
CA CYS A 43 6.67 2.35 -14.52
C CYS A 43 7.70 3.11 -15.37
N ARG A 44 8.81 2.46 -15.75
CA ARG A 44 9.86 3.06 -16.60
C ARG A 44 9.35 3.44 -17.98
N GLU A 45 8.58 2.55 -18.62
CA GLU A 45 7.98 2.81 -19.93
C GLU A 45 6.96 3.96 -19.91
N LEU A 46 6.28 4.14 -18.78
CA LEU A 46 5.36 5.24 -18.54
C LEU A 46 6.07 6.55 -18.14
N GLY A 47 7.39 6.53 -17.96
CA GLY A 47 8.20 7.69 -17.58
C GLY A 47 8.05 8.08 -16.11
N VAL A 48 7.66 7.16 -15.24
CA VAL A 48 7.55 7.39 -13.79
C VAL A 48 8.90 7.80 -13.22
N ASP A 49 8.94 8.90 -12.47
CA ASP A 49 10.12 9.41 -11.76
C ASP A 49 10.04 9.21 -10.24
N THR A 50 8.82 9.06 -9.70
CA THR A 50 8.58 8.92 -8.27
C THR A 50 7.55 7.83 -7.99
N ILE A 51 7.85 6.98 -7.01
CA ILE A 51 6.93 5.98 -6.48
C ILE A 51 6.48 6.41 -5.08
N VAL A 52 5.17 6.46 -4.86
CA VAL A 52 4.58 6.62 -3.53
C VAL A 52 4.08 5.26 -3.05
N VAL A 53 4.56 4.80 -1.90
CA VAL A 53 4.18 3.53 -1.29
C VAL A 53 3.28 3.79 -0.10
N PHE A 54 2.09 3.18 -0.07
CA PHE A 54 1.28 3.06 1.13
C PHE A 54 1.78 1.86 1.92
N ASP A 55 2.46 2.12 3.03
CA ASP A 55 3.24 1.15 3.80
C ASP A 55 2.44 0.65 5.00
N THR A 56 1.90 -0.57 4.90
CA THR A 56 1.11 -1.22 5.98
C THR A 56 1.95 -1.75 7.14
N HIS A 57 3.26 -1.51 7.16
CA HIS A 57 4.10 -1.77 8.34
C HIS A 57 4.45 -0.48 9.09
N TRP A 58 4.19 0.69 8.52
CA TRP A 58 4.38 1.94 9.23
C TRP A 58 3.15 2.31 10.08
N LEU A 59 3.19 1.85 11.34
CA LEU A 59 2.19 2.15 12.37
C LEU A 59 2.23 3.62 12.79
N VAL A 60 1.08 4.29 12.72
CA VAL A 60 0.86 5.61 13.33
C VAL A 60 -0.47 5.67 14.07
N ASN A 61 -0.55 6.51 15.10
CA ASN A 61 -1.71 6.61 15.99
C ASN A 61 -2.33 8.02 16.04
N ALA A 62 -1.75 9.01 15.37
CA ALA A 62 -2.26 10.38 15.38
C ALA A 62 -1.93 11.07 14.05
N GLY A 63 -2.95 11.49 13.30
CA GLY A 63 -2.77 12.05 11.96
C GLY A 63 -2.24 11.02 10.94
N TYR A 64 -2.13 11.45 9.69
CA TYR A 64 -1.47 10.71 8.62
C TYR A 64 -0.04 11.23 8.43
N HIS A 65 0.88 10.35 8.01
CA HIS A 65 2.29 10.70 7.91
C HIS A 65 2.88 10.31 6.55
N ILE A 66 3.72 11.18 6.02
CA ILE A 66 4.43 11.01 4.75
C ILE A 66 5.93 11.11 5.03
N ASN A 67 6.68 10.01 4.86
CA ASN A 67 8.14 10.00 4.94
C ASN A 67 8.71 10.32 3.54
N CYS A 68 9.31 11.48 3.42
CA CYS A 68 9.79 12.04 2.16
C CYS A 68 11.16 12.72 2.30
N ALA A 69 12.02 12.22 3.19
CA ALA A 69 13.38 12.73 3.34
C ALA A 69 14.15 12.71 2.01
N PRO A 70 15.13 13.61 1.79
CA PRO A 70 15.86 13.68 0.52
C PRO A 70 16.54 12.37 0.12
N HIS A 71 17.02 11.60 1.10
CA HIS A 71 17.71 10.34 0.90
C HIS A 71 17.66 9.50 2.18
N TRP A 72 17.59 8.18 2.04
CA TRP A 72 17.80 7.23 3.12
C TRP A 72 18.87 6.21 2.71
N GLU A 73 19.76 5.86 3.64
CA GLU A 73 20.73 4.78 3.48
C GLU A 73 20.89 4.04 4.80
N GLY A 74 21.01 2.72 4.75
CA GLY A 74 21.24 1.95 5.95
C GLY A 74 21.21 0.44 5.75
N VAL A 75 21.11 -0.26 6.88
CA VAL A 75 20.98 -1.72 6.94
C VAL A 75 19.78 -2.05 7.81
N TYR A 76 18.82 -2.77 7.27
CA TYR A 76 17.54 -3.05 7.88
C TYR A 76 17.44 -4.50 8.38
N THR A 77 16.89 -4.67 9.58
CA THR A 77 16.44 -5.96 10.10
C THR A 77 14.99 -5.81 10.50
N SER A 78 14.12 -6.72 10.08
CA SER A 78 12.69 -6.61 10.36
C SER A 78 12.43 -6.70 11.86
N ASN A 79 11.67 -5.73 12.38
CA ASN A 79 11.17 -5.73 13.75
C ASN A 79 10.13 -6.85 13.98
N GLU A 80 9.35 -7.18 12.94
CA GLU A 80 8.28 -8.19 13.00
C GLU A 80 8.80 -9.61 12.72
N LEU A 81 9.65 -9.76 11.69
CA LEU A 81 10.18 -11.04 11.22
C LEU A 81 11.72 -10.99 11.05
N PRO A 82 12.50 -10.79 12.13
CA PRO A 82 13.96 -10.62 12.07
C PRO A 82 14.73 -11.85 11.56
N HIS A 83 14.08 -13.01 11.55
CA HIS A 83 14.61 -14.27 11.02
C HIS A 83 14.31 -14.46 9.53
N PHE A 84 13.50 -13.59 8.93
CA PHE A 84 13.27 -13.54 7.48
C PHE A 84 14.18 -12.47 6.87
N ILE A 85 14.02 -11.21 7.30
CA ILE A 85 14.88 -10.10 6.86
C ILE A 85 15.86 -9.75 7.98
N ASN A 86 17.14 -10.01 7.72
CA ASN A 86 18.25 -9.71 8.60
C ASN A 86 19.38 -9.06 7.79
N ASN A 87 19.87 -7.91 8.27
CA ASN A 87 20.97 -7.16 7.67
C ASN A 87 20.79 -6.84 6.17
N MET A 88 19.59 -6.44 5.74
CA MET A 88 19.29 -6.06 4.36
C MET A 88 19.76 -4.61 4.10
N PRO A 89 20.82 -4.38 3.31
CA PRO A 89 21.24 -3.02 2.97
C PRO A 89 20.22 -2.35 2.05
N TYR A 90 20.06 -1.03 2.19
CA TYR A 90 19.22 -0.22 1.33
C TYR A 90 19.81 1.18 1.14
N SER A 91 19.50 1.79 0.00
CA SER A 91 19.76 3.20 -0.32
C SER A 91 18.67 3.66 -1.28
N LEU A 92 17.98 4.75 -0.96
CA LEU A 92 16.83 5.24 -1.71
C LEU A 92 16.84 6.78 -1.70
N ASP A 93 16.68 7.39 -2.87
CA ASP A 93 16.38 8.81 -2.96
C ASP A 93 14.91 9.06 -2.65
N GLY A 94 14.61 10.13 -1.91
CA GLY A 94 13.24 10.54 -1.64
C GLY A 94 12.83 11.81 -2.37
N ASN A 95 11.59 12.23 -2.15
CA ASN A 95 11.00 13.39 -2.83
C ASN A 95 10.33 14.36 -1.85
N PRO A 96 11.12 15.24 -1.20
CA PRO A 96 10.61 16.23 -0.25
C PRO A 96 9.56 17.18 -0.84
N GLU A 97 9.73 17.56 -2.10
CA GLU A 97 8.82 18.48 -2.80
C GLU A 97 7.43 17.86 -2.92
N LEU A 98 7.32 16.69 -3.55
CA LEU A 98 6.04 16.01 -3.71
C LEU A 98 5.41 15.66 -2.36
N GLY A 99 6.21 15.21 -1.37
CA GLY A 99 5.68 14.88 -0.05
C GLY A 99 5.03 16.07 0.66
N ARG A 100 5.64 17.26 0.59
CA ARG A 100 5.04 18.50 1.12
C ARG A 100 3.77 18.91 0.36
N ILE A 101 3.78 18.77 -0.97
CA ILE A 101 2.61 19.08 -1.81
C ILE A 101 1.43 18.18 -1.43
N ILE A 102 1.66 16.86 -1.30
CA ILE A 102 0.62 15.90 -0.89
C ILE A 102 0.07 16.26 0.49
N ALA A 103 0.94 16.50 1.48
CA ALA A 103 0.48 16.86 2.82
C ALA A 103 -0.38 18.13 2.82
N ASN A 104 0.02 19.18 2.09
CA ASN A 104 -0.75 20.42 1.99
C ASN A 104 -2.16 20.16 1.40
N VAL A 105 -2.26 19.46 0.28
CA VAL A 105 -3.56 19.18 -0.36
C VAL A 105 -4.44 18.26 0.50
N CYS A 106 -3.86 17.30 1.23
CA CYS A 106 -4.62 16.49 2.18
C CYS A 106 -5.24 17.35 3.29
N ASN A 107 -4.47 18.28 3.87
CA ASN A 107 -4.97 19.19 4.90
C ASN A 107 -6.04 20.15 4.35
N GLU A 108 -5.88 20.68 3.14
CA GLU A 108 -6.91 21.50 2.47
C GLU A 108 -8.23 20.73 2.28
N GLN A 109 -8.16 19.41 2.10
CA GLN A 109 -9.31 18.53 1.99
C GLN A 109 -9.78 17.95 3.34
N GLY A 110 -9.28 18.44 4.47
CA GLY A 110 -9.72 18.04 5.82
C GLY A 110 -9.10 16.75 6.36
N VAL A 111 -8.04 16.23 5.74
CA VAL A 111 -7.30 15.07 6.25
C VAL A 111 -5.98 15.53 6.88
N GLU A 112 -5.93 15.52 8.22
CA GLU A 112 -4.74 15.94 8.97
C GLU A 112 -3.52 15.08 8.60
N THR A 113 -2.54 15.69 7.94
CA THR A 113 -1.39 14.99 7.34
C THR A 113 -0.09 15.76 7.55
N MET A 114 0.99 15.06 7.90
CA MET A 114 2.31 15.63 8.13
C MET A 114 3.36 15.05 7.18
N ALA A 115 4.13 15.92 6.53
CA ALA A 115 5.31 15.54 5.76
C ALA A 115 6.57 15.54 6.62
N HIS A 116 7.38 14.49 6.50
CA HIS A 116 8.64 14.27 7.22
C HIS A 116 9.78 14.22 6.21
N ASP A 117 10.31 15.39 5.90
CA ASP A 117 11.41 15.63 4.97
C ASP A 117 12.75 15.88 5.69
N ALA A 118 12.71 16.39 6.92
CA ALA A 118 13.86 16.62 7.78
C ALA A 118 13.78 15.70 9.01
N THR A 119 13.98 14.39 8.79
CA THR A 119 13.83 13.35 9.82
C THR A 119 14.94 12.31 9.76
N THR A 120 15.16 11.60 10.86
CA THR A 120 16.00 10.39 10.91
C THR A 120 15.19 9.11 10.75
N LEU A 121 13.89 9.23 10.47
CA LEU A 121 12.98 8.11 10.28
C LEU A 121 13.33 7.34 9.01
N ALA A 122 13.70 6.07 9.16
CA ALA A 122 13.87 5.15 8.06
C ALA A 122 12.50 4.65 7.53
N PRO A 123 12.40 4.28 6.23
CA PRO A 123 11.24 3.56 5.73
C PRO A 123 11.12 2.18 6.38
N GLU A 124 9.90 1.70 6.55
CA GLU A 124 9.63 0.34 7.02
C GLU A 124 9.72 -0.66 5.85
N TYR A 125 9.70 -1.95 6.17
CA TYR A 125 9.93 -2.97 5.15
C TYR A 125 8.81 -3.09 4.11
N GLY A 126 7.61 -2.57 4.39
CA GLY A 126 6.55 -2.45 3.40
C GLY A 126 6.97 -1.56 2.23
N ALA A 127 7.79 -0.53 2.46
CA ALA A 127 8.43 0.24 1.38
C ALA A 127 9.75 -0.40 0.89
N LEU A 128 10.60 -0.89 1.79
CA LEU A 128 11.94 -1.36 1.42
C LEU A 128 11.93 -2.63 0.55
N VAL A 129 11.03 -3.59 0.82
CA VAL A 129 10.98 -4.86 0.07
C VAL A 129 10.57 -4.63 -1.39
N PRO A 130 9.51 -3.87 -1.71
CA PRO A 130 9.21 -3.51 -3.09
C PRO A 130 10.35 -2.76 -3.77
N MET A 131 10.95 -1.77 -3.10
CA MET A 131 12.04 -0.98 -3.69
C MET A 131 13.29 -1.81 -3.97
N ARG A 132 13.56 -2.84 -3.15
CA ARG A 132 14.62 -3.81 -3.44
C ARG A 132 14.46 -4.47 -4.80
N TYR A 133 13.25 -4.81 -5.24
CA TYR A 133 13.05 -5.49 -6.53
C TYR A 133 12.71 -4.53 -7.66
N MET A 134 12.17 -3.34 -7.34
CA MET A 134 11.71 -2.38 -8.35
C MET A 134 12.76 -1.32 -8.68
N ASN A 135 13.66 -0.99 -7.74
CA ASN A 135 14.46 0.23 -7.77
C ASN A 135 15.93 0.04 -7.35
N GLU A 136 16.54 -1.11 -7.67
CA GLU A 136 17.95 -1.39 -7.31
C GLU A 136 18.95 -0.38 -7.89
N ASP A 137 18.61 0.21 -9.04
CA ASP A 137 19.41 1.23 -9.73
C ASP A 137 19.12 2.66 -9.25
N ASN A 138 18.25 2.82 -8.23
CA ASN A 138 17.80 4.08 -7.67
C ASN A 138 17.26 5.06 -8.74
N HIS A 139 16.58 4.51 -9.76
CA HIS A 139 15.97 5.28 -10.84
C HIS A 139 14.78 6.13 -10.38
N PHE A 140 13.94 5.57 -9.52
CA PHE A 140 12.78 6.25 -8.94
C PHE A 140 13.15 6.92 -7.63
N LYS A 141 12.61 8.11 -7.38
CA LYS A 141 12.47 8.60 -6.01
C LYS A 141 11.38 7.81 -5.29
N CYS A 142 11.48 7.70 -3.97
CA CYS A 142 10.52 6.99 -3.13
C CYS A 142 9.89 7.93 -2.10
N ILE A 143 8.58 7.78 -1.86
CA ILE A 143 7.88 8.34 -0.71
C ILE A 143 7.18 7.17 -0.01
N SER A 144 7.33 7.05 1.31
CA SER A 144 6.52 6.12 2.10
C SER A 144 5.41 6.90 2.82
N VAL A 145 4.20 6.38 2.82
CA VAL A 145 3.02 6.95 3.49
C VAL A 145 2.48 5.90 4.44
N SER A 146 2.23 6.27 5.69
CA SER A 146 1.77 5.33 6.72
C SER A 146 0.40 4.74 6.37
N ALA A 147 0.28 3.41 6.35
CA ALA A 147 -0.98 2.71 6.07
C ALA A 147 -1.36 1.65 7.13
N LEU A 148 -0.64 1.58 8.27
CA LEU A 148 -1.08 0.83 9.44
C LEU A 148 -1.75 1.77 10.45
N LEU A 149 -3.05 1.97 10.27
CA LEU A 149 -3.81 3.06 10.89
C LEU A 149 -4.90 2.52 11.84
N THR A 150 -4.52 2.20 13.07
CA THR A 150 -5.40 1.44 13.99
C THR A 150 -6.55 2.25 14.60
N VAL A 151 -6.57 3.57 14.38
CA VAL A 151 -7.51 4.52 15.01
C VAL A 151 -8.07 5.53 14.00
N HIS A 152 -7.99 5.25 12.70
CA HIS A 152 -8.41 6.16 11.63
C HIS A 152 -9.62 5.60 10.88
N TYR A 153 -10.40 6.47 10.23
CA TYR A 153 -11.52 6.03 9.40
C TYR A 153 -11.06 5.68 7.98
N LEU A 154 -11.66 4.63 7.38
CA LEU A 154 -11.39 4.28 5.98
C LEU A 154 -11.78 5.40 5.00
N ASN A 155 -12.83 6.17 5.33
CA ASN A 155 -13.23 7.34 4.55
C ASN A 155 -12.10 8.38 4.47
N ASP A 156 -11.38 8.62 5.58
CA ASP A 156 -10.24 9.55 5.59
C ASP A 156 -9.10 9.03 4.71
N SER A 157 -8.87 7.72 4.68
CA SER A 157 -7.86 7.11 3.81
C SER A 157 -8.22 7.18 2.34
N ALA A 158 -9.48 6.94 1.99
CA ALA A 158 -9.97 7.16 0.64
C ALA A 158 -9.83 8.63 0.22
N ARG A 159 -10.17 9.56 1.12
CA ARG A 159 -9.98 10.99 0.89
C ARG A 159 -8.51 11.37 0.74
N LEU A 160 -7.60 10.78 1.52
CA LEU A 160 -6.16 10.96 1.36
C LEU A 160 -5.69 10.52 -0.04
N GLY A 161 -6.15 9.34 -0.50
CA GLY A 161 -5.84 8.86 -1.84
C GLY A 161 -6.25 9.83 -2.94
N TRP A 162 -7.47 10.38 -2.82
CA TRP A 162 -7.96 11.40 -3.76
C TRP A 162 -7.15 12.71 -3.68
N ALA A 163 -6.86 13.19 -2.48
CA ALA A 163 -6.04 14.38 -2.26
C ALA A 163 -4.62 14.21 -2.83
N LEU A 164 -4.05 13.02 -2.71
CA LEU A 164 -2.76 12.67 -3.31
C LEU A 164 -2.82 12.73 -4.84
N ARG A 165 -3.88 12.22 -5.48
CA ARG A 165 -4.03 12.35 -6.94
C ARG A 165 -4.11 13.80 -7.37
N GLU A 166 -4.94 14.59 -6.69
CA GLU A 166 -5.09 16.02 -6.95
C GLU A 166 -3.78 16.78 -6.77
N ALA A 167 -3.00 16.44 -5.74
CA ALA A 167 -1.66 16.95 -5.50
C ALA A 167 -0.72 16.70 -6.69
N ILE A 168 -0.73 15.47 -7.24
CA ILE A 168 0.08 15.11 -8.40
C ILE A 168 -0.37 15.86 -9.65
N GLU A 169 -1.64 15.74 -10.01
CA GLU A 169 -2.14 16.19 -11.32
C GLU A 169 -2.18 17.72 -11.44
N LYS A 170 -2.42 18.43 -10.32
CA LYS A 170 -2.59 19.90 -10.33
C LYS A 170 -1.35 20.68 -9.91
N HIS A 171 -0.52 20.11 -9.03
CA HIS A 171 0.52 20.89 -8.35
C HIS A 171 1.94 20.35 -8.54
N TYR A 172 2.09 19.11 -9.01
CA TYR A 172 3.41 18.53 -9.25
C TYR A 172 3.84 18.63 -10.72
N ASP A 173 5.15 18.61 -10.97
CA ASP A 173 5.74 18.49 -12.29
C ASP A 173 6.57 17.20 -12.38
N GLY A 174 5.87 16.10 -12.64
CA GLY A 174 6.47 14.77 -12.71
C GLY A 174 5.43 13.68 -12.95
N THR A 175 5.91 12.46 -13.16
CA THR A 175 5.09 11.27 -13.39
C THR A 175 5.24 10.32 -12.21
N VAL A 176 4.13 9.98 -11.59
CA VAL A 176 4.10 9.27 -10.31
C VAL A 176 3.38 7.93 -10.47
N ALA A 177 3.87 6.92 -9.75
CA ALA A 177 3.13 5.69 -9.50
C ALA A 177 2.76 5.59 -8.02
N ILE A 178 1.61 5.00 -7.72
CA ILE A 178 1.19 4.67 -6.35
C ILE A 178 1.13 3.16 -6.16
N LEU A 179 1.66 2.68 -5.04
CA LEU A 179 1.69 1.27 -4.70
C LEU A 179 1.04 1.09 -3.32
N ALA A 180 -0.12 0.44 -3.27
CA ALA A 180 -0.66 -0.10 -2.04
C ALA A 180 0.16 -1.35 -1.69
N SER A 181 1.14 -1.17 -0.81
CA SER A 181 1.99 -2.26 -0.35
C SER A 181 1.33 -2.88 0.86
N GLY A 182 0.65 -4.00 0.62
CA GLY A 182 -0.25 -4.65 1.56
C GLY A 182 -0.78 -5.95 0.98
N SER A 183 -1.03 -6.91 1.85
CA SER A 183 -1.72 -8.15 1.54
C SER A 183 -3.23 -7.93 1.46
N LEU A 184 -3.92 -9.02 1.14
CA LEU A 184 -5.36 -9.18 1.30
C LEU A 184 -5.66 -9.56 2.74
N SER A 185 -6.21 -10.76 3.01
CA SER A 185 -6.33 -11.25 4.38
C SER A 185 -4.96 -11.37 5.05
N HIS A 186 -4.86 -10.89 6.29
CA HIS A 186 -3.59 -10.75 7.01
C HIS A 186 -3.67 -11.32 8.43
N ARG A 187 -4.00 -12.61 8.50
CA ARG A 187 -3.95 -13.37 9.74
C ARG A 187 -2.74 -14.31 9.74
N PHE A 188 -1.74 -14.00 10.55
CA PHE A 188 -0.60 -14.91 10.72
C PHE A 188 -0.99 -16.25 11.34
N ALA A 189 -0.19 -17.27 10.99
CA ALA A 189 -0.22 -18.56 11.65
C ALA A 189 0.02 -18.43 13.17
N GLN A 190 -0.58 -19.33 13.94
CA GLN A 190 -0.36 -19.40 15.38
C GLN A 190 1.13 -19.68 15.68
N ASN A 191 1.63 -19.14 16.80
CA ASN A 191 2.98 -19.43 17.25
C ASN A 191 3.23 -20.95 17.31
N GLY A 192 4.33 -21.40 16.68
CA GLY A 192 4.68 -22.81 16.52
C GLY A 192 4.15 -23.49 15.24
N GLN A 193 3.30 -22.84 14.45
CA GLN A 193 2.73 -23.38 13.20
C GLN A 193 3.26 -22.71 11.93
N ALA A 194 4.08 -21.67 12.05
CA ALA A 194 4.55 -20.88 10.91
C ALA A 194 5.17 -21.72 9.76
N PRO A 195 5.96 -22.79 10.00
CA PRO A 195 6.47 -23.62 8.92
C PRO A 195 5.39 -24.27 8.04
N ASP A 196 4.27 -24.71 8.65
CA ASP A 196 3.18 -25.42 7.95
C ASP A 196 2.29 -24.49 7.12
N PHE A 197 2.41 -23.18 7.36
CA PHE A 197 1.71 -22.11 6.67
C PHE A 197 2.64 -21.29 5.76
N SER A 198 3.85 -21.79 5.49
CA SER A 198 4.83 -21.05 4.69
C SER A 198 4.31 -20.65 3.30
N ASP A 199 3.36 -21.41 2.75
CA ASP A 199 2.72 -21.25 1.44
C ASP A 199 1.18 -21.26 1.51
N LYS A 200 0.59 -21.07 2.70
CA LYS A 200 -0.87 -21.16 2.91
C LYS A 200 -1.44 -19.89 3.52
N VAL A 201 -2.73 -19.70 3.27
CA VAL A 201 -3.58 -18.76 4.01
C VAL A 201 -4.12 -19.42 5.26
N TRP A 202 -4.42 -18.61 6.28
CA TRP A 202 -4.75 -19.12 7.61
C TRP A 202 -5.97 -20.03 7.64
N SER A 203 -7.02 -19.73 6.86
CA SER A 203 -8.21 -20.54 6.82
C SER A 203 -8.88 -20.53 5.44
N PRO A 204 -9.64 -21.58 5.10
CA PRO A 204 -10.43 -21.62 3.87
C PRO A 204 -11.40 -20.44 3.73
N PHE A 205 -11.97 -19.96 4.84
CA PHE A 205 -12.84 -18.78 4.83
C PHE A 205 -12.14 -17.52 4.32
N LEU A 206 -10.91 -17.28 4.77
CA LEU A 206 -10.13 -16.12 4.35
C LEU A 206 -9.66 -16.28 2.90
N GLU A 207 -9.27 -17.49 2.51
CA GLU A 207 -8.88 -17.79 1.14
C GLU A 207 -10.04 -17.60 0.14
N ASP A 208 -11.23 -18.09 0.46
CA ASP A 208 -12.43 -17.89 -0.37
C ASP A 208 -12.83 -16.41 -0.45
N LEU A 209 -12.71 -15.67 0.66
CA LEU A 209 -12.98 -14.23 0.71
C LEU A 209 -12.02 -13.46 -0.20
N ASP A 210 -10.72 -13.74 -0.10
CA ASP A 210 -9.69 -13.12 -0.92
C ASP A 210 -9.90 -13.42 -2.41
N HIS A 211 -10.18 -14.67 -2.77
CA HIS A 211 -10.51 -15.04 -4.15
C HIS A 211 -11.72 -14.30 -4.68
N ARG A 212 -12.78 -14.17 -3.88
CA ARG A 212 -13.98 -13.44 -4.29
C ARG A 212 -13.70 -11.95 -4.47
N VAL A 213 -12.83 -11.36 -3.64
CA VAL A 213 -12.39 -9.96 -3.80
C VAL A 213 -11.59 -9.79 -5.09
N VAL A 214 -10.65 -10.69 -5.40
CA VAL A 214 -9.88 -10.65 -6.66
C VAL A 214 -10.82 -10.76 -7.87
N GLU A 215 -11.80 -11.67 -7.83
CA GLU A 215 -12.79 -11.79 -8.90
C GLU A 215 -13.61 -10.48 -9.08
N MET A 216 -14.00 -9.82 -7.99
CA MET A 216 -14.65 -8.51 -8.08
C MET A 216 -13.77 -7.47 -8.78
N TRP A 217 -12.47 -7.47 -8.49
CA TRP A 217 -11.52 -6.54 -9.12
C TRP A 217 -11.32 -6.80 -10.62
N GLU A 218 -11.19 -8.07 -11.01
CA GLU A 218 -11.08 -8.48 -12.42
C GLU A 218 -12.38 -8.18 -13.21
N ASN A 219 -13.54 -8.22 -12.53
CA ASN A 219 -14.84 -7.91 -13.12
C ASN A 219 -15.21 -6.43 -13.09
N GLY A 220 -14.52 -5.61 -12.28
CA GLY A 220 -14.87 -4.20 -12.07
C GLY A 220 -16.11 -3.98 -11.21
N GLU A 221 -16.36 -4.86 -10.23
CA GLU A 221 -17.51 -4.79 -9.30
C GLU A 221 -17.27 -3.76 -8.17
N TRP A 222 -16.93 -2.51 -8.50
CA TRP A 222 -16.41 -1.52 -7.54
C TRP A 222 -17.41 -1.02 -6.51
N GLU A 223 -18.67 -0.77 -6.91
CA GLU A 223 -19.73 -0.37 -5.98
C GLU A 223 -19.88 -1.40 -4.85
N LYS A 224 -19.92 -2.68 -5.22
CA LYS A 224 -20.03 -3.80 -4.28
C LYS A 224 -18.78 -3.94 -3.42
N PHE A 225 -17.59 -3.87 -4.03
CA PHE A 225 -16.33 -3.99 -3.29
C PHE A 225 -16.15 -2.85 -2.28
N CYS A 226 -16.39 -1.60 -2.68
CA CYS A 226 -16.28 -0.43 -1.80
C CYS A 226 -17.27 -0.51 -0.63
N ALA A 227 -18.50 -1.00 -0.87
CA ALA A 227 -19.50 -1.19 0.18
C ALA A 227 -19.09 -2.26 1.21
N MET A 228 -18.44 -3.35 0.77
CA MET A 228 -17.99 -4.41 1.68
C MET A 228 -16.64 -4.16 2.35
N LEU A 229 -15.84 -3.21 1.84
CA LEU A 229 -14.47 -2.98 2.30
C LEU A 229 -14.35 -2.76 3.82
N PRO A 230 -15.22 -2.00 4.52
CA PRO A 230 -15.14 -1.87 5.97
C PRO A 230 -15.32 -3.19 6.72
N GLU A 231 -16.26 -4.04 6.28
CA GLU A 231 -16.45 -5.36 6.87
C GLU A 231 -15.30 -6.31 6.54
N TYR A 232 -14.74 -6.21 5.32
CA TYR A 232 -13.57 -7.00 4.93
C TYR A 232 -12.35 -6.63 5.77
N ALA A 233 -12.08 -5.34 5.96
CA ALA A 233 -11.00 -4.86 6.82
C ALA A 233 -11.04 -5.49 8.22
N ALA A 234 -12.21 -5.47 8.86
CA ALA A 234 -12.38 -6.03 10.20
C ALA A 234 -12.44 -7.56 10.23
N LYS A 235 -13.32 -8.17 9.42
CA LYS A 235 -13.65 -9.61 9.50
C LYS A 235 -12.69 -10.49 8.71
N GLY A 236 -12.17 -9.98 7.60
CA GLY A 236 -11.14 -10.65 6.78
C GLY A 236 -9.72 -10.45 7.31
N HIS A 237 -9.55 -9.74 8.44
CA HIS A 237 -8.24 -9.41 8.99
C HIS A 237 -7.37 -8.69 7.96
N GLY A 238 -7.91 -7.72 7.22
CA GLY A 238 -7.16 -7.05 6.16
C GLY A 238 -5.90 -6.38 6.69
N GLU A 239 -4.80 -6.44 5.92
CA GLU A 239 -3.52 -5.87 6.37
C GLU A 239 -3.66 -4.37 6.61
N GLY A 240 -3.17 -3.89 7.77
CA GLY A 240 -3.33 -2.49 8.14
C GLY A 240 -4.78 -2.02 8.09
N PHE A 241 -5.75 -2.90 8.38
CA PHE A 241 -7.18 -2.64 8.21
C PHE A 241 -7.59 -2.14 6.82
N MET A 242 -6.87 -2.53 5.76
CA MET A 242 -7.12 -2.16 4.36
C MET A 242 -7.01 -0.66 4.06
N HIS A 243 -6.31 0.10 4.90
CA HIS A 243 -6.13 1.54 4.68
C HIS A 243 -5.35 1.84 3.39
N ASP A 244 -4.34 1.04 3.05
CA ASP A 244 -3.61 1.12 1.79
C ASP A 244 -4.53 0.95 0.56
N THR A 245 -5.47 0.02 0.66
CA THR A 245 -6.44 -0.32 -0.38
C THR A 245 -7.49 0.78 -0.49
N ALA A 246 -7.90 1.36 0.64
CA ALA A 246 -8.77 2.53 0.63
C ALA A 246 -8.09 3.75 -0.01
N MET A 247 -6.81 4.01 0.29
CA MET A 247 -6.03 5.06 -0.36
C MET A 247 -5.89 4.82 -1.87
N LEU A 248 -5.57 3.59 -2.29
CA LEU A 248 -5.49 3.21 -3.70
C LEU A 248 -6.81 3.49 -4.44
N LEU A 249 -7.93 3.00 -3.89
CA LEU A 249 -9.24 3.22 -4.50
C LEU A 249 -9.65 4.68 -4.47
N GLY A 250 -9.33 5.42 -3.41
CA GLY A 250 -9.55 6.85 -3.31
C GLY A 250 -8.91 7.63 -4.47
N ALA A 251 -7.65 7.33 -4.78
CA ALA A 251 -6.94 7.90 -5.92
C ALA A 251 -7.60 7.52 -7.28
N LEU A 252 -8.25 6.36 -7.34
CA LEU A 252 -8.89 5.83 -8.53
C LEU A 252 -10.38 6.18 -8.66
N GLY A 253 -10.93 7.04 -7.79
CA GLY A 253 -12.32 7.51 -7.88
C GLY A 253 -13.32 6.71 -7.04
N TRP A 254 -12.84 5.83 -6.15
CA TRP A 254 -13.66 5.02 -5.26
C TRP A 254 -14.66 4.13 -6.01
N SER A 255 -15.96 4.20 -5.71
CA SER A 255 -16.99 3.41 -6.38
C SER A 255 -17.30 3.86 -7.82
N ASP A 256 -16.83 5.04 -8.25
CA ASP A 256 -16.90 5.49 -9.65
C ASP A 256 -15.74 4.95 -10.50
N TYR A 257 -14.78 4.24 -9.89
CA TYR A 257 -13.73 3.57 -10.64
C TYR A 257 -14.35 2.60 -11.65
N ASP A 258 -13.84 2.57 -12.88
CA ASP A 258 -14.52 1.97 -14.03
C ASP A 258 -13.64 0.99 -14.84
N GLN A 259 -12.45 0.68 -14.34
CA GLN A 259 -11.51 -0.21 -15.00
C GLN A 259 -11.50 -1.60 -14.37
N LYS A 260 -11.00 -2.59 -15.11
CA LYS A 260 -10.74 -3.94 -14.62
C LYS A 260 -9.28 -4.07 -14.18
N VAL A 261 -9.04 -4.85 -13.15
CA VAL A 261 -7.70 -5.09 -12.61
C VAL A 261 -6.99 -6.22 -13.35
N GLU A 262 -5.70 -6.04 -13.59
CA GLU A 262 -4.81 -7.06 -14.15
C GLU A 262 -3.96 -7.68 -13.04
N VAL A 263 -4.11 -8.98 -12.80
CA VAL A 263 -3.28 -9.73 -11.87
C VAL A 263 -1.97 -10.11 -12.57
N VAL A 264 -0.84 -9.57 -12.09
CA VAL A 264 0.49 -9.83 -12.66
C VAL A 264 1.26 -10.91 -11.90
N THR A 265 0.96 -11.10 -10.61
CA THR A 265 1.37 -12.28 -9.85
C THR A 265 0.11 -12.96 -9.33
N PRO A 266 -0.17 -14.22 -9.73
CA PRO A 266 -1.32 -14.97 -9.23
C PRO A 266 -1.35 -14.99 -7.70
N TYR A 267 -2.56 -14.95 -7.14
CA TYR A 267 -2.78 -15.01 -5.71
C TYR A 267 -2.06 -16.22 -5.06
N PHE A 268 -1.45 -16.01 -3.89
CA PHE A 268 -0.76 -17.06 -3.15
C PHE A 268 -0.78 -16.83 -1.63
N GLY A 269 -0.64 -17.92 -0.86
CA GLY A 269 -0.51 -17.86 0.59
C GLY A 269 0.93 -17.64 1.07
N SER A 270 1.10 -16.84 2.12
CA SER A 270 2.38 -16.66 2.81
C SER A 270 2.21 -16.45 4.31
N SER A 271 2.69 -17.39 5.11
CA SER A 271 2.66 -17.32 6.59
C SER A 271 1.25 -17.12 7.18
N GLY A 272 0.20 -17.54 6.48
CA GLY A 272 -1.20 -17.35 6.86
C GLY A 272 -1.91 -16.19 6.16
N THR A 273 -1.18 -15.36 5.40
CA THR A 273 -1.72 -14.16 4.72
C THR A 273 -1.93 -14.40 3.22
N GLY A 274 -2.89 -13.71 2.61
CA GLY A 274 -3.20 -13.77 1.18
C GLY A 274 -2.48 -12.66 0.39
N GLN A 275 -1.72 -13.03 -0.63
CA GLN A 275 -0.76 -12.14 -1.30
C GLN A 275 -1.01 -12.07 -2.80
N ILE A 276 -0.73 -10.92 -3.40
CA ILE A 276 -0.97 -10.66 -4.83
C ILE A 276 -0.11 -9.50 -5.33
N ASN A 277 0.16 -9.45 -6.63
CA ASN A 277 0.50 -8.21 -7.32
C ASN A 277 -0.54 -7.96 -8.42
N ALA A 278 -1.20 -6.81 -8.38
CA ALA A 278 -2.28 -6.47 -9.29
C ALA A 278 -2.21 -4.99 -9.70
N ILE A 279 -2.30 -4.73 -10.99
CA ILE A 279 -2.25 -3.39 -11.58
C ILE A 279 -3.68 -2.89 -11.79
N PHE A 280 -3.91 -1.66 -11.34
CA PHE A 280 -5.18 -0.94 -11.46
C PHE A 280 -4.98 0.14 -12.54
N PRO A 281 -5.53 -0.04 -13.75
CA PRO A 281 -5.37 0.94 -14.82
C PRO A 281 -5.89 2.32 -14.40
N VAL A 282 -5.05 3.34 -14.53
CA VAL A 282 -5.44 4.71 -14.17
C VAL A 282 -6.38 5.28 -15.24
N SER A 283 -7.61 5.60 -14.85
CA SER A 283 -8.60 6.29 -15.70
C SER A 283 -8.89 7.72 -15.20
N PRO A 284 -9.44 8.61 -16.05
CA PRO A 284 -9.94 9.92 -15.62
C PRO A 284 -11.05 9.76 -14.58
N GLN A 285 -11.00 10.54 -13.50
CA GLN A 285 -11.97 10.46 -12.40
C GLN A 285 -12.37 11.85 -11.94
N THR A 286 -13.61 11.98 -11.43
CA THR A 286 -14.11 13.26 -10.91
C THR A 286 -13.93 13.41 -9.41
N GLY A 287 -13.75 12.30 -8.69
CA GLY A 287 -13.67 12.25 -7.23
C GLY A 287 -15.02 12.37 -6.52
N ASN A 288 -16.14 12.43 -7.25
CA ASN A 288 -17.47 12.63 -6.68
C ASN A 288 -17.90 11.50 -5.74
N ALA A 289 -17.58 10.25 -6.10
CA ALA A 289 -17.87 9.09 -5.26
C ALA A 289 -16.86 8.87 -4.12
N VAL A 290 -15.74 9.59 -4.07
CA VAL A 290 -14.79 9.47 -2.97
C VAL A 290 -15.45 10.02 -1.70
N PRO A 291 -15.49 9.28 -0.58
CA PRO A 291 -16.12 9.76 0.64
C PRO A 291 -15.43 11.01 1.18
N ALA A 292 -16.19 11.88 1.83
CA ALA A 292 -15.65 13.04 2.55
C ALA A 292 -14.84 12.58 3.78
N PRO A 293 -13.89 13.38 4.30
CA PRO A 293 -13.22 13.03 5.54
C PRO A 293 -14.24 13.00 6.68
N GLN A 294 -14.14 12.00 7.54
CA GLN A 294 -14.99 11.76 8.69
C GLN A 294 -14.41 12.40 9.96
N ALA A 295 -13.11 12.22 10.24
CA ALA A 295 -12.52 12.68 11.50
C ALA A 295 -12.65 14.21 11.70
N SER A 296 -12.45 14.99 10.64
CA SER A 296 -12.56 16.46 10.70
C SER A 296 -14.00 16.97 10.80
N GLN A 297 -15.00 16.13 10.48
CA GLN A 297 -16.43 16.48 10.60
C GLN A 297 -16.99 16.17 11.99
N GLU A 298 -16.44 15.16 12.67
CA GLU A 298 -16.86 14.74 14.01
C GLU A 298 -16.35 15.66 15.13
N SER A 299 -15.51 16.65 14.83
CA SER A 299 -14.87 17.55 15.81
C SER A 299 -15.84 18.51 16.55
N GLY A 300 -17.15 18.27 16.52
CA GLY A 300 -18.19 19.06 17.21
C GLY A 300 -18.82 18.39 18.43
N GLU A 301 -18.96 17.06 18.44
CA GLU A 301 -19.46 16.27 19.59
C GLU A 301 -18.83 14.86 19.54
N PHE A 302 -17.92 14.55 20.47
CA PHE A 302 -17.31 13.22 20.57
C PHE A 302 -18.33 12.19 21.07
N VAL A 303 -18.69 11.21 20.24
CA VAL A 303 -19.61 10.12 20.62
C VAL A 303 -18.81 8.86 20.95
N TYR A 304 -18.73 8.51 22.23
CA TYR A 304 -18.08 7.27 22.68
C TYR A 304 -18.70 6.04 22.00
N GLY A 305 -17.85 5.16 21.46
CA GLY A 305 -18.28 3.89 20.87
C GLY A 305 -18.67 3.93 19.39
N THR A 306 -18.58 5.08 18.72
CA THR A 306 -18.72 5.18 17.25
C THR A 306 -17.42 4.87 16.51
N SER A 307 -16.28 5.02 17.18
CA SER A 307 -14.97 4.60 16.68
C SER A 307 -14.53 3.30 17.35
N ARG A 308 -14.61 2.21 16.59
CA ARG A 308 -13.64 1.09 16.50
C ARG A 308 -14.33 -0.11 15.84
N LEU A 309 -14.01 -0.29 14.56
CA LEU A 309 -14.42 -1.41 13.70
C LEU A 309 -15.88 -1.38 13.25
#